data_AF-M0F2Y9-F1
#
_entry.id   AF-M0F2Y9-F1
#
_cell.length_a   1.000
_cell.length_b   1.000
_cell.length_c   1.000
_cell.angle_alpha   90.00
_cell.angle_beta   90.00
_cell.angle_gamma   90.00
#
_symmetry.space_group_name_H-M   'P 1'
#
loop_
_entity.id
_entity.type
_entity.pdbx_description
1 polymer ?
#
loop_
_entity_poly.entity_id
_entity_poly.type
_entity_poly.pdbx_seq_one_letter_code
_entity_poly.pdbx_strand_id
1 'polypeptide(L)'
;MSDDESRTPEPVDAEITAEACGRCSMSTVVGAVANDQSPEERAERDPFADGRIEVDESSLRRVSPAGVLGDLKRRVDEIGRRIGYGK
;
A
#
# COMPACT_ATOMS: atom_id res chain seq x y z
N MET A 1 -26.97 19.71 1.72
CA MET A 1 -26.17 19.82 2.94
C MET A 1 -27.09 19.50 4.10
N SER A 2 -27.10 18.26 4.57
CA SER A 2 -27.67 17.79 5.85
C SER A 2 -27.83 16.27 5.78
N ASP A 3 -26.74 15.51 5.94
CA ASP A 3 -26.73 14.05 6.20
C ASP A 3 -25.37 13.66 6.84
N ASP A 4 -24.89 14.45 7.81
CA ASP A 4 -23.60 14.21 8.50
C ASP A 4 -23.78 14.21 10.04
N GLU A 5 -24.99 13.93 10.55
CA GLU A 5 -25.28 14.02 12.01
C GLU A 5 -25.41 12.65 12.70
N SER A 6 -25.17 11.54 11.99
CA SER A 6 -25.37 10.19 12.54
C SER A 6 -24.17 9.27 12.40
N ARG A 7 -22.95 9.81 12.33
CA ARG A 7 -21.72 9.01 12.48
C ARG A 7 -21.21 9.10 13.91
N THR A 8 -21.78 8.30 14.79
CA THR A 8 -21.15 8.01 16.09
C THR A 8 -19.81 7.34 15.80
N PRO A 9 -18.67 7.82 16.34
CA PRO A 9 -17.40 7.10 16.22
C PRO A 9 -17.55 5.80 17.02
N GLU A 10 -17.69 4.68 16.33
CA GLU A 10 -17.58 3.37 16.96
C GLU A 10 -16.20 3.26 17.63
N PRO A 11 -16.12 2.71 18.85
CA PRO A 11 -14.84 2.56 19.54
C PRO A 11 -13.91 1.74 18.66
N VAL A 12 -12.79 2.34 18.25
CA VAL A 12 -11.73 1.71 17.43
C VAL A 12 -10.91 0.69 18.23
N ASP A 13 -11.44 0.15 19.32
CA ASP A 13 -10.82 -0.85 20.18
C ASP A 13 -10.84 -2.24 19.53
N ALA A 14 -10.65 -2.31 18.22
CA ALA A 14 -10.21 -3.53 17.57
C ALA A 14 -8.81 -3.82 18.10
N GLU A 15 -8.65 -4.89 18.85
CA GLU A 15 -7.34 -5.32 19.36
C GLU A 15 -6.35 -5.41 18.19
N ILE A 16 -5.31 -4.57 18.19
CA ILE A 16 -4.29 -4.57 17.15
C ILE A 16 -3.39 -5.79 17.38
N THR A 17 -3.78 -6.94 16.84
CA THR A 17 -2.98 -8.17 16.93
C THR A 17 -1.81 -8.10 15.95
N ALA A 18 -0.58 -8.13 16.47
CA ALA A 18 0.64 -8.13 15.68
C ALA A 18 1.52 -9.35 16.01
N GLU A 19 2.09 -9.97 14.98
CA GLU A 19 3.03 -11.07 15.12
C GLU A 19 4.45 -10.62 14.76
N ALA A 20 5.45 -11.19 15.45
CA ALA A 20 6.85 -10.85 15.26
C ALA A 20 7.67 -12.08 14.84
N CYS A 21 8.48 -11.94 13.78
CA CYS A 21 9.41 -12.99 13.36
C CYS A 21 10.81 -12.71 13.91
N GLY A 22 11.24 -13.51 14.89
CA GLY A 22 12.55 -13.37 15.53
C GLY A 22 13.75 -13.61 14.59
N ARG A 23 13.54 -14.16 13.39
CA ARG A 23 14.63 -14.44 12.43
C ARG A 23 15.04 -13.22 11.60
N CYS A 24 14.08 -12.36 11.26
CA CYS A 24 14.30 -11.15 10.46
C CYS A 24 14.00 -9.86 11.23
N SER A 25 13.65 -9.96 12.52
CA SER A 25 13.32 -8.82 13.39
C SER A 25 12.22 -7.92 12.82
N MET A 26 11.28 -8.51 12.09
CA MET A 26 10.13 -7.83 11.50
C MET A 26 8.86 -8.16 12.28
N SER A 27 7.98 -7.17 12.45
CA SER A 27 6.60 -7.35 12.92
C SER A 27 5.58 -7.08 11.80
N THR A 28 4.48 -7.82 11.82
CA THR A 28 3.35 -7.67 10.89
C THR A 28 2.05 -7.65 11.68
N VAL A 29 1.13 -6.74 11.33
CA VAL A 29 -0.22 -6.67 11.91
C VAL A 29 -1.11 -7.71 11.23
N VAL A 30 -1.50 -8.76 11.95
CA VAL A 30 -2.41 -9.82 11.45
C VAL A 30 -3.87 -9.55 11.85
N GLY A 31 -4.08 -8.76 12.90
CA GLY A 31 -5.38 -8.31 13.42
C GLY A 31 -6.23 -7.56 12.39
N ALA A 32 -5.56 -6.84 11.49
CA ALA A 32 -6.18 -5.92 10.54
C ALA A 32 -7.03 -6.61 9.46
N VAL A 33 -6.82 -7.91 9.21
CA VAL A 33 -7.57 -8.67 8.21
C VAL A 33 -8.57 -9.61 8.89
N ALA A 34 -9.79 -9.10 9.10
CA ALA A 34 -10.98 -9.89 9.40
C ALA A 34 -10.80 -10.96 10.50
N ASN A 35 -10.28 -10.56 11.67
CA ASN A 35 -10.40 -11.37 12.88
C ASN A 35 -11.86 -11.34 13.38
N ASP A 36 -12.32 -12.48 13.90
CA ASP A 36 -13.68 -12.74 14.39
C ASP A 36 -14.83 -12.69 13.36
N GLN A 37 -14.53 -12.54 12.08
CA GLN A 37 -15.53 -12.58 11.00
C GLN A 37 -15.76 -14.01 10.49
N SER A 38 -17.02 -14.34 10.19
CA SER A 38 -17.37 -15.56 9.49
C SER A 38 -16.70 -15.61 8.10
N PRO A 39 -16.56 -16.81 7.49
CA PRO A 39 -16.01 -16.93 6.14
C PRO A 39 -16.73 -16.06 5.09
N GLU A 40 -18.03 -15.85 5.27
CA GLU A 40 -18.90 -15.06 4.39
C GLU A 40 -18.65 -13.56 4.54
N GLU A 41 -18.61 -13.05 5.78
CA GLU A 41 -18.27 -11.66 6.09
C GLU A 41 -16.83 -11.31 5.67
N ARG A 42 -15.90 -12.27 5.83
CA ARG A 42 -14.51 -12.11 5.37
C ARG A 42 -14.44 -11.96 3.86
N ALA A 43 -15.21 -12.75 3.10
CA ALA A 43 -15.22 -12.68 1.65
C ALA A 43 -15.81 -11.34 1.13
N GLU A 44 -16.78 -10.77 1.83
CA GLU A 44 -17.39 -9.48 1.47
C GLU A 44 -16.46 -8.29 1.73
N ARG A 45 -15.60 -8.37 2.75
CA ARG A 45 -14.61 -7.33 3.12
C ARG A 45 -13.18 -7.65 2.70
N ASP A 46 -12.94 -8.70 1.93
CA ASP A 46 -11.61 -9.13 1.53
C ASP A 46 -10.97 -8.08 0.58
N PRO A 47 -9.90 -7.38 1.00
CA PRO A 47 -9.21 -6.42 0.15
C PRO A 47 -8.49 -7.07 -1.05
N PHE A 48 -8.42 -8.40 -1.08
CA PHE A 48 -7.86 -9.21 -2.17
C PHE A 48 -8.94 -9.94 -3.00
N ALA A 49 -10.24 -9.76 -2.72
CA ALA A 49 -11.33 -10.34 -3.50
C ALA A 49 -11.43 -9.77 -4.92
N ASP A 50 -12.40 -10.24 -5.70
CA ASP A 50 -12.56 -9.93 -7.13
C ASP A 50 -12.79 -8.43 -7.36
N GLY A 51 -11.68 -7.74 -7.56
CA GLY A 51 -11.55 -6.29 -7.54
C GLY A 51 -10.07 -5.96 -7.57
N ARG A 52 -9.48 -6.06 -8.77
CA ARG A 52 -8.03 -5.91 -8.99
C ARG A 52 -7.49 -4.66 -8.28
N ILE A 53 -6.70 -4.86 -7.23
CA ILE A 53 -5.78 -3.87 -6.66
C ILE A 53 -4.56 -3.60 -7.57
N GLU A 54 -4.52 -4.22 -8.75
CA GLU A 54 -3.57 -3.91 -9.81
C GLU A 54 -3.84 -2.49 -10.33
N VAL A 55 -3.15 -1.53 -9.73
CA VAL A 55 -3.13 -0.17 -10.23
C VAL A 55 -2.37 -0.16 -11.55
N ASP A 56 -2.96 0.42 -12.59
CA ASP A 56 -2.26 0.63 -13.85
C ASP A 56 -0.91 1.33 -13.61
N GLU A 57 0.16 0.80 -14.20
CA GLU A 57 1.51 1.28 -13.94
C GLU A 57 1.69 2.76 -14.28
N SER A 58 0.96 3.28 -15.27
CA SER A 58 1.01 4.70 -15.62
C SER A 58 0.34 5.58 -14.55
N SER A 59 -0.72 5.08 -13.92
CA SER A 59 -1.37 5.72 -12.78
C SER A 59 -0.44 5.72 -11.57
N LEU A 60 0.19 4.58 -11.28
CA LEU A 60 1.15 4.45 -10.17
C LEU A 60 2.34 5.40 -10.35
N ARG A 61 2.92 5.47 -11.55
CA ARG A 61 4.03 6.40 -11.86
C ARG A 61 3.63 7.88 -11.79
N ARG A 62 2.37 8.21 -12.06
CA ARG A 62 1.86 9.59 -12.03
C ARG A 62 1.76 10.13 -10.59
N VAL A 63 1.32 9.31 -9.64
CA VAL A 63 1.19 9.72 -8.23
C VAL A 63 2.40 9.34 -7.37
N SER A 64 3.22 8.38 -7.79
CA SER A 64 4.37 7.94 -7.02
C SER A 64 5.61 8.83 -7.24
N PRO A 65 6.20 9.38 -6.17
CA PRO A 65 7.48 10.07 -6.23
C PRO A 65 8.60 9.20 -6.85
N ALA A 66 8.51 7.88 -6.70
CA ALA A 66 9.50 6.93 -7.23
C ALA A 66 9.54 6.92 -8.77
N GLY A 67 8.41 7.15 -9.45
CA GLY A 67 8.38 7.23 -10.92
C GLY A 67 9.18 8.42 -11.44
N VAL A 68 8.94 9.60 -10.85
CA VAL A 68 9.63 10.85 -11.22
C VAL A 68 11.13 10.79 -10.88
N LEU A 69 11.48 10.30 -9.68
CA LEU A 69 12.87 10.17 -9.24
C LEU A 69 13.64 9.14 -10.08
N GLY A 70 12.98 8.04 -10.48
CA GLY A 70 13.56 7.05 -11.38
C GLY A 70 13.88 7.63 -12.75
N ASP A 71 12.98 8.44 -13.32
CA ASP A 71 13.20 9.11 -14.60
C ASP A 71 14.33 10.16 -14.52
N LEU A 72 14.38 10.94 -13.44
CA LEU A 72 15.46 11.90 -13.20
C LEU A 72 16.81 11.18 -13.09
N LYS A 73 16.90 10.12 -12.27
CA LYS A 73 18.10 9.32 -12.13
C LYS A 73 18.58 8.79 -13.47
N ARG A 74 17.67 8.23 -14.27
CA ARG A 74 18.00 7.65 -15.58
C ARG A 74 18.62 8.67 -16.53
N ARG A 75 18.12 9.91 -16.54
CA ARG A 75 18.72 11.02 -17.30
C ARG A 75 20.11 11.41 -16.79
N VAL A 76 20.29 11.50 -15.48
CA VAL A 76 21.59 11.80 -14.87
C VAL A 76 22.61 10.71 -15.20
N ASP A 77 22.22 9.44 -15.11
CA ASP A 77 23.09 8.31 -15.44
C ASP A 77 23.47 8.31 -16.94
N GLU A 78 22.57 8.72 -17.83
CA GLU A 78 22.86 8.84 -19.26
C GLU A 78 23.88 9.94 -19.55
N ILE A 79 23.70 11.12 -18.94
CA ILE A 79 24.66 12.23 -19.03
C ILE A 79 26.01 11.80 -18.46
N GLY A 80 26.01 11.17 -17.28
CA GLY A 80 27.22 10.68 -16.62
C GLY A 80 27.96 9.67 -17.48
N ARG A 81 27.25 8.72 -18.11
CA ARG A 81 27.85 7.75 -19.04
C ARG A 81 28.44 8.42 -20.28
N ARG A 82 27.77 9.42 -20.84
CA ARG A 82 28.29 10.15 -22.01
C ARG A 82 29.56 10.91 -21.70
N ILE A 83 29.61 11.56 -20.54
CA ILE A 83 30.81 12.29 -20.08
C ILE A 83 31.94 11.32 -19.72
N GLY A 84 31.65 10.26 -18.98
CA GLY A 84 32.66 9.34 -18.48
C GLY A 84 33.20 8.33 -19.50
N TYR A 85 32.36 7.90 -20.45
CA TYR A 85 32.70 6.84 -21.40
C TYR A 85 32.62 7.25 -22.88
N GLY A 86 32.24 8.49 -23.18
CA GLY A 86 32.25 9.02 -24.55
C GLY A 86 31.19 8.45 -25.50
N LYS A 87 30.12 7.80 -24.98
CA LYS A 87 28.98 7.30 -25.75
C LYS A 87 27.76 8.19 -25.64
#